data_AF-Q38BG0-F1
#
_entry.id   AF-Q38BG0-F1
#
_cell.length_a   1.000
_cell.length_b   1.000
_cell.length_c   1.000
_cell.angle_alpha   90.00
_cell.angle_beta   90.00
_cell.angle_gamma   90.00
#
_symmetry.space_group_name_H-M   'P 1'
#
loop_
_entity.id
_entity.type
_entity.pdbx_description
1 polymer ?
#
loop_
_entity_poly.entity_id
_entity_poly.type
_entity_poly.pdbx_seq_one_letter_code
_entity_poly.pdbx_strand_id
1 'polypeptide(L)'
;MSFFGKFMKKFRRETPAPNMSEADCSELEEMIKRNPVAATLKDEWALFVHHIIGSPAETRKEIWVEKCKVPQTHSEIDRVGNLFMKFFKDDLIRRKWRGQFSYAVVGRENEGHLEVEVLLHSLKRKETTREVLWNLKLRYHTNAISSEVTDTHKCPNLHNIPL
;
A
#
# COMPACT_ATOMS: atom_id res chain seq x y z
N MET A 1 12.55 31.74 14.84
CA MET A 1 11.12 31.34 14.75
C MET A 1 10.89 30.70 13.40
N SER A 2 10.56 29.40 13.37
CA SER A 2 9.45 28.82 12.62
C SER A 2 9.58 27.30 12.71
N PHE A 3 8.77 26.70 13.57
CA PHE A 3 8.53 25.27 13.62
C PHE A 3 7.61 24.93 12.44
N PHE A 4 8.16 24.59 11.27
CA PHE A 4 7.37 23.93 10.24
C PHE A 4 7.05 22.52 10.76
N GLY A 5 5.87 22.39 11.36
CA GLY A 5 5.31 21.13 11.81
C GLY A 5 5.33 20.13 10.65
N LYS A 6 6.07 19.04 10.84
CA LYS A 6 6.07 17.87 9.96
C LYS A 6 4.64 17.45 9.68
N PHE A 7 4.16 17.75 8.47
CA PHE A 7 2.82 17.41 8.04
C PHE A 7 2.77 15.91 7.73
N MET A 8 2.35 15.11 8.70
CA MET A 8 2.13 13.67 8.54
C MET A 8 0.72 13.42 8.00
N LYS A 9 0.54 13.45 6.68
CA LYS A 9 -0.70 12.94 6.05
C LYS A 9 -0.68 11.41 6.11
N LYS A 10 -1.15 10.82 7.21
CA LYS A 10 -1.46 9.37 7.30
C LYS A 10 -2.82 9.12 6.66
N PHE A 11 -2.85 8.84 5.35
CA PHE A 11 -4.07 8.37 4.70
C PHE A 11 -4.25 6.89 5.01
N ARG A 12 -5.20 6.57 5.87
CA ARG A 12 -5.68 5.19 6.09
C ARG A 12 -6.95 5.01 5.25
N ARG A 13 -6.91 4.16 4.23
CA ARG A 13 -8.09 3.80 3.44
C ARG A 13 -8.63 2.45 3.94
N GLU A 14 -9.85 2.45 4.48
CA GLU A 14 -10.53 1.24 5.00
C GLU A 14 -11.76 0.81 4.17
N THR A 15 -11.99 1.40 2.99
CA THR A 15 -13.09 0.99 2.12
C THR A 15 -12.79 -0.31 1.38
N PRO A 16 -13.78 -1.19 1.17
CA PRO A 16 -13.57 -2.40 0.38
C PRO A 16 -13.18 -1.98 -1.03
N ALA A 17 -11.93 -2.27 -1.43
CA ALA A 17 -11.43 -1.95 -2.76
C ALA A 17 -12.37 -2.56 -3.82
N PRO A 18 -12.66 -1.90 -4.95
CA PRO A 18 -13.31 -2.58 -6.07
C PRO A 18 -12.45 -3.74 -6.56
N ASN A 19 -13.05 -4.71 -7.26
CA ASN A 19 -12.26 -5.73 -7.95
C ASN A 19 -11.36 -5.06 -9.00
N MET A 20 -10.22 -5.66 -9.31
CA MET A 20 -9.29 -5.09 -10.28
C MET A 20 -9.91 -5.15 -11.68
N SER A 21 -10.01 -4.01 -12.35
CA SER A 21 -10.39 -3.97 -13.77
C SER A 21 -9.22 -4.41 -14.64
N GLU A 22 -9.48 -4.77 -15.91
CA GLU A 22 -8.39 -5.10 -16.85
C GLU A 22 -7.40 -3.92 -17.01
N ALA A 23 -7.90 -2.69 -17.02
CA ALA A 23 -7.08 -1.48 -17.03
C ALA A 23 -6.19 -1.37 -15.78
N ASP A 24 -6.74 -1.64 -14.59
CA ASP A 24 -5.96 -1.67 -13.35
C ASP A 24 -4.90 -2.78 -13.36
N CYS A 25 -5.22 -3.95 -13.94
CA CYS A 25 -4.27 -5.05 -14.11
C CYS A 25 -3.08 -4.61 -14.98
N SER A 26 -3.36 -4.05 -16.16
CA SER A 26 -2.31 -3.58 -17.07
C SER A 26 -1.48 -2.47 -16.45
N GLU A 27 -2.13 -1.53 -15.75
CA GLU A 27 -1.45 -0.45 -15.04
C GLU A 27 -0.54 -0.99 -13.92
N LEU A 28 -1.03 -1.94 -13.12
CA LEU A 28 -0.23 -2.58 -12.08
C LEU A 28 0.99 -3.30 -12.67
N GLU A 29 0.82 -4.03 -13.78
CA GLU A 29 1.93 -4.69 -14.47
C GLU A 29 2.98 -3.70 -14.99
N GLU A 30 2.56 -2.58 -15.59
CA GLU A 30 3.46 -1.51 -16.00
C GLU A 30 4.17 -0.89 -14.79
N MET A 31 3.42 -0.64 -13.71
CA MET A 31 3.94 -0.10 -12.46
C MET A 31 5.00 -1.02 -11.86
N ILE A 32 4.77 -2.33 -11.81
CA ILE A 32 5.75 -3.32 -11.32
C ILE A 32 7.03 -3.30 -12.16
N LYS A 33 6.94 -3.13 -13.48
CA LYS A 33 8.13 -3.10 -14.36
C LYS A 33 8.98 -1.84 -14.16
N ARG A 34 8.35 -0.69 -13.88
CA ARG A 34 9.04 0.61 -13.81
C ARG A 34 9.39 1.05 -12.39
N ASN A 35 8.59 0.64 -11.40
CA ASN A 35 8.65 1.11 -10.02
C ASN A 35 9.23 0.00 -9.12
N PRO A 36 10.43 0.19 -8.55
CA PRO A 36 11.05 -0.85 -7.73
C PRO A 36 10.30 -1.10 -6.42
N VAL A 37 9.57 -0.12 -5.87
CA VAL A 37 8.72 -0.34 -4.68
C VAL A 37 7.57 -1.28 -5.02
N ALA A 38 6.94 -1.10 -6.18
CA ALA A 38 5.89 -2.01 -6.68
C ALA A 38 6.45 -3.42 -6.94
N ALA A 39 7.63 -3.53 -7.55
CA ALA A 39 8.30 -4.81 -7.77
C ALA A 39 8.59 -5.53 -6.46
N THR A 40 9.25 -4.87 -5.50
CA THR A 40 9.56 -5.44 -4.20
C THR A 40 8.29 -5.84 -3.44
N LEU A 41 7.23 -5.02 -3.48
CA LEU A 41 5.97 -5.36 -2.83
C LEU A 41 5.35 -6.65 -3.40
N LYS A 42 5.38 -6.82 -4.72
CA LYS A 42 4.90 -8.05 -5.38
C LYS A 42 5.69 -9.27 -4.94
N ASP A 43 7.01 -9.17 -4.95
CA ASP A 43 7.90 -10.29 -4.61
C ASP A 43 7.74 -10.69 -3.14
N GLU A 44 7.67 -9.71 -2.23
CA GLU A 44 7.46 -9.95 -0.81
C GLU A 44 6.08 -10.56 -0.51
N TRP A 45 5.03 -10.11 -1.21
CA TRP A 45 3.72 -10.75 -1.11
C TRP A 45 3.76 -12.21 -1.58
N ALA A 46 4.39 -12.48 -2.72
CA ALA A 46 4.52 -13.84 -3.24
C ALA A 46 5.28 -14.75 -2.27
N LEU A 47 6.37 -14.25 -1.67
CA LEU A 47 7.13 -14.97 -0.64
C LEU A 47 6.29 -15.22 0.61
N PHE A 48 5.53 -14.25 1.09
CA PHE A 48 4.65 -14.40 2.24
C PHE A 48 3.58 -15.47 1.99
N VAL A 49 2.89 -15.39 0.86
CA VAL A 49 1.89 -16.38 0.44
C VAL A 49 2.49 -17.79 0.37
N HIS A 50 3.70 -17.94 -0.16
CA HIS A 50 4.37 -19.23 -0.28
C HIS A 50 4.66 -19.87 1.10
N HIS A 51 5.05 -19.06 2.09
CA HIS A 51 5.47 -19.54 3.41
C HIS A 51 4.38 -19.50 4.49
N ILE A 52 3.18 -19.00 4.16
CA ILE A 52 2.14 -18.64 5.14
C ILE A 52 1.75 -19.74 6.13
N ILE A 53 1.78 -21.00 5.68
CA ILE A 53 1.42 -22.17 6.51
C ILE A 53 2.42 -22.33 7.67
N GLY A 54 3.69 -21.99 7.44
CA GLY A 54 4.79 -22.04 8.40
C GLY A 54 5.13 -20.69 9.04
N SER A 55 4.64 -19.58 8.51
CA SER A 55 4.90 -18.24 9.05
C SER A 55 4.45 -18.10 10.50
N PRO A 56 5.07 -17.22 11.31
CA PRO A 56 4.58 -16.86 12.64
C PRO A 56 3.21 -16.15 12.57
N ALA A 57 2.51 -16.04 13.70
CA ALA A 57 1.19 -15.38 13.75
C ALA A 57 1.28 -13.90 13.38
N GLU A 58 2.44 -13.30 13.61
CA GLU A 58 2.75 -11.95 13.18
C GLU A 58 4.11 -11.93 12.49
N THR A 59 4.16 -11.34 11.30
CA THR A 59 5.39 -11.12 10.54
C THR A 59 5.52 -9.63 10.29
N ARG A 60 6.59 -9.02 10.81
CA ARG A 60 6.96 -7.62 10.53
C ARG A 60 8.27 -7.59 9.77
N LYS A 61 8.32 -6.85 8.67
CA LYS A 61 9.52 -6.68 7.86
C LYS A 61 9.68 -5.23 7.43
N GLU A 62 10.91 -4.75 7.44
CA GLU A 62 11.29 -3.43 6.95
C GLU A 62 12.39 -3.61 5.89
N ILE A 63 12.20 -3.02 4.72
CA ILE A 63 13.09 -3.16 3.57
C ILE A 63 13.38 -1.78 3.02
N TRP A 64 14.66 -1.49 2.81
CA TRP A 64 15.08 -0.38 1.97
C TRP A 64 15.07 -0.82 0.51
N VAL A 65 14.24 -0.16 -0.30
CA VAL A 65 14.16 -0.37 -1.75
C VAL A 65 15.28 0.42 -2.39
N GLU A 66 16.49 -0.14 -2.36
CA GLU A 66 17.62 0.38 -3.14
C GLU A 66 17.59 -0.16 -4.57
N LYS A 67 18.16 0.60 -5.52
CA LYS A 67 18.08 0.50 -7.00
C LYS A 67 17.04 1.41 -7.70
N CYS A 68 16.79 2.59 -7.17
CA CYS A 68 16.14 3.65 -7.96
C CYS A 68 17.19 4.50 -8.67
N LYS A 69 17.29 4.42 -10.01
CA LYS A 69 17.94 5.49 -10.80
C LYS A 69 17.13 6.79 -10.76
N VAL A 70 15.81 6.64 -10.61
CA VAL A 70 14.84 7.73 -10.60
C VAL A 70 14.19 7.78 -9.21
N PRO A 71 14.40 8.86 -8.46
CA PRO A 71 13.79 9.04 -7.15
C PRO A 71 12.26 9.01 -7.26
N GLN A 72 11.64 8.35 -6.28
CA GLN A 72 10.22 8.06 -6.29
C GLN A 72 9.44 9.23 -5.69
N THR A 73 8.25 9.53 -6.22
CA THR A 73 7.39 10.56 -5.60
C THR A 73 6.38 9.92 -4.65
N HIS A 74 5.97 10.63 -3.59
CA HIS A 74 4.93 10.13 -2.68
C HIS A 74 3.60 9.84 -3.39
N SER A 75 3.26 10.63 -4.42
CA SER A 75 2.05 10.39 -5.23
C SER A 75 2.14 9.11 -6.03
N GLU A 76 3.31 8.78 -6.58
CA GLU A 76 3.51 7.52 -7.29
C GLU A 76 3.40 6.33 -6.33
N ILE A 77 3.95 6.45 -5.13
CA ILE A 77 3.85 5.40 -4.12
C ILE A 77 2.42 5.26 -3.56
N ASP A 78 1.64 6.35 -3.45
CA ASP A 78 0.20 6.24 -3.14
C ASP A 78 -0.56 5.50 -4.24
N ARG A 79 -0.19 5.73 -5.50
CA ARG A 79 -0.75 4.98 -6.65
C ARG A 79 -0.38 3.50 -6.59
N VAL A 80 0.86 3.17 -6.23
CA VAL A 80 1.30 1.78 -5.97
C VAL A 80 0.42 1.16 -4.88
N GLY A 81 0.30 1.80 -3.72
CA GLY A 81 -0.54 1.32 -2.62
C GLY A 81 -1.97 1.01 -3.08
N ASN A 82 -2.60 1.93 -3.80
CA ASN A 82 -3.97 1.76 -4.31
C ASN A 82 -4.15 0.58 -5.27
N LEU A 83 -3.22 0.39 -6.21
CA LEU A 83 -3.29 -0.75 -7.13
C LEU A 83 -3.11 -2.08 -6.37
N PHE A 84 -2.19 -2.11 -5.40
CA PHE A 84 -1.96 -3.30 -4.59
C PHE A 84 -3.13 -3.63 -3.66
N MET A 85 -3.89 -2.63 -3.18
CA MET A 85 -5.14 -2.88 -2.45
C MET A 85 -6.12 -3.72 -3.29
N LYS A 86 -6.32 -3.36 -4.57
CA LYS A 86 -7.19 -4.13 -5.49
C LYS A 86 -6.62 -5.52 -5.75
N PHE A 87 -5.30 -5.60 -5.98
CA PHE A 87 -4.60 -6.86 -6.21
C PHE A 87 -4.70 -7.83 -5.03
N PHE A 88 -4.47 -7.37 -3.80
CA PHE A 88 -4.58 -8.22 -2.60
C PHE A 88 -5.99 -8.73 -2.42
N LYS A 89 -7.00 -7.88 -2.60
CA LYS A 89 -8.40 -8.30 -2.53
C LYS A 89 -8.68 -9.47 -3.48
N ASP A 90 -8.30 -9.32 -4.75
CA ASP A 90 -8.57 -10.33 -5.76
C ASP A 90 -7.76 -11.61 -5.53
N ASP A 91 -6.50 -11.51 -5.07
CA ASP A 91 -5.68 -12.66 -4.70
C ASP A 91 -6.27 -13.43 -3.51
N LEU A 92 -6.76 -12.73 -2.48
CA LEU A 92 -7.42 -13.37 -1.33
C LEU A 92 -8.72 -14.08 -1.73
N ILE A 93 -9.55 -13.45 -2.56
CA ILE A 93 -10.77 -14.07 -3.10
C ILE A 93 -10.43 -15.36 -3.84
N ARG A 94 -9.43 -15.32 -4.73
CA ARG A 94 -8.97 -16.48 -5.51
C ARG A 94 -8.51 -17.63 -4.62
N ARG A 95 -7.84 -17.30 -3.51
CA ARG A 95 -7.37 -18.27 -2.50
C ARG A 95 -8.44 -18.71 -1.51
N LYS A 96 -9.64 -18.12 -1.59
CA LYS A 96 -10.74 -18.31 -0.62
C LYS A 96 -10.31 -17.95 0.81
N TRP A 97 -9.40 -17.00 0.94
CA TRP A 97 -8.98 -16.45 2.22
C TRP A 97 -9.83 -15.23 2.57
N ARG A 98 -10.01 -14.99 3.86
CA ARG A 98 -10.65 -13.78 4.37
C ARG A 98 -9.57 -12.93 5.02
N GLY A 99 -9.71 -11.61 4.93
CA GLY A 99 -8.72 -10.72 5.49
C GLY A 99 -9.10 -9.27 5.33
N GLN A 100 -8.36 -8.45 6.06
CA GLN A 100 -8.32 -7.01 5.91
C GLN A 100 -6.94 -6.62 5.45
N PHE A 101 -6.86 -5.53 4.73
CA PHE A 101 -5.61 -5.00 4.23
C PHE A 101 -5.70 -3.49 4.28
N SER A 102 -4.58 -2.84 4.54
CA SER A 102 -4.46 -1.39 4.55
C SER A 102 -3.06 -1.00 4.12
N TYR A 103 -2.93 0.22 3.65
CA TYR A 103 -1.62 0.81 3.39
C TYR A 103 -1.58 2.26 3.88
N ALA A 104 -0.39 2.75 4.14
CA ALA A 104 -0.13 4.15 4.42
C ALA A 104 1.16 4.58 3.72
N VAL A 105 1.17 5.78 3.15
CA VAL A 105 2.37 6.41 2.62
C VAL A 105 2.78 7.52 3.57
N VAL A 106 4.02 7.46 4.06
CA VAL A 106 4.59 8.49 4.92
C VAL A 106 5.79 9.08 4.20
N GLY A 107 5.68 10.35 3.84
CA GLY A 107 6.71 11.09 3.13
C GLY A 107 7.46 12.08 4.02
N ARG A 108 8.75 12.25 3.73
CA ARG A 108 9.64 13.34 4.17
C ARG A 108 10.39 13.84 2.93
N GLU A 109 11.13 14.94 3.07
CA GLU A 109 11.79 15.63 1.94
C GLU A 109 12.70 14.71 1.10
N ASN A 110 13.47 13.83 1.75
CA ASN A 110 14.48 13.00 1.05
C ASN A 110 14.21 11.48 1.14
N GLU A 111 13.21 11.09 1.93
CA GLU A 111 12.86 9.70 2.15
C GLU A 111 11.35 9.56 2.35
N GLY A 112 10.81 8.42 1.96
CA GLY A 112 9.46 8.04 2.32
C GLY A 112 9.39 6.56 2.59
N HIS A 113 8.24 6.12 3.07
CA HIS A 113 7.95 4.70 3.14
C HIS A 113 6.48 4.40 2.87
N LEU A 114 6.27 3.21 2.32
CA LEU A 114 4.98 2.57 2.17
C LEU A 114 4.86 1.52 3.28
N GLU A 115 3.91 1.69 4.18
CA GLU A 115 3.49 0.65 5.13
C GLU A 115 2.33 -0.11 4.50
N VAL A 116 2.39 -1.43 4.51
CA VAL A 116 1.33 -2.33 4.09
C VAL A 116 1.06 -3.28 5.24
N GLU A 117 -0.20 -3.37 5.64
CA GLU A 117 -0.68 -4.31 6.65
C GLU A 117 -1.72 -5.22 6.01
N VAL A 118 -1.58 -6.53 6.20
CA VAL A 118 -2.56 -7.53 5.78
C VAL A 118 -2.84 -8.44 6.96
N LEU A 119 -4.06 -8.39 7.46
CA LEU A 119 -4.59 -9.29 8.49
C LEU A 119 -5.42 -10.37 7.81
N LEU A 120 -4.98 -11.62 7.89
CA LEU A 120 -5.74 -12.75 7.37
C LEU A 120 -6.53 -13.41 8.48
N HIS A 121 -7.84 -13.52 8.27
CA HIS A 121 -8.75 -14.25 9.13
C HIS A 121 -8.96 -15.66 8.58
N SER A 122 -9.00 -16.64 9.49
CA SER A 122 -9.46 -17.99 9.17
C SER A 122 -8.62 -18.73 8.12
N LEU A 123 -7.29 -18.73 8.25
CA LEU A 123 -6.47 -19.72 7.56
C LEU A 123 -6.81 -21.10 8.13
N LYS A 124 -7.52 -21.92 7.34
CA LYS A 124 -7.90 -23.27 7.75
C LYS A 124 -6.64 -24.14 7.83
N ARG A 125 -6.20 -24.50 9.03
CA ARG A 125 -5.20 -25.56 9.23
C ARG A 125 -5.83 -26.70 10.02
N LYS A 126 -6.13 -27.79 9.32
CA LYS A 126 -6.71 -29.05 9.85
C LYS A 126 -8.06 -28.83 10.55
N GLU A 127 -8.10 -28.15 11.69
CA GLU A 127 -9.32 -27.87 12.48
C GLU A 127 -9.29 -26.50 13.21
N THR A 128 -8.21 -25.72 13.15
CA THR A 128 -8.13 -24.41 13.79
C THR A 128 -8.14 -23.27 12.77
N THR A 129 -8.89 -22.22 13.07
CA THR A 129 -8.79 -20.94 12.37
C THR A 129 -7.61 -20.18 12.94
N ARG A 130 -6.61 -19.92 12.09
CA ARG A 130 -5.47 -19.09 12.46
C ARG A 130 -5.63 -17.69 11.90
N GLU A 131 -5.29 -16.69 12.71
CA GLU A 131 -5.07 -15.32 12.25
C GLU A 131 -3.59 -15.09 11.99
N VAL A 132 -3.27 -14.42 10.90
CA VAL A 132 -1.90 -14.05 10.54
C VAL A 132 -1.86 -12.58 10.16
N LEU A 133 -1.02 -11.81 10.84
CA LEU A 133 -0.75 -10.42 10.55
C LEU A 133 0.57 -10.30 9.78
N TRP A 134 0.53 -9.72 8.59
CA TRP A 134 1.69 -9.41 7.78
C TRP A 134 1.84 -7.90 7.63
N ASN A 135 2.97 -7.40 8.10
CA ASN A 135 3.30 -6.00 8.15
C ASN A 135 4.61 -5.76 7.40
N LEU A 136 4.55 -4.98 6.33
CA LEU A 136 5.70 -4.66 5.48
C LEU A 136 5.89 -3.16 5.39
N LYS A 137 7.10 -2.70 5.68
CA LYS A 137 7.54 -1.31 5.51
C LYS A 137 8.57 -1.23 4.40
N LEU A 138 8.23 -0.61 3.28
CA LEU A 138 9.12 -0.39 2.15
C LEU A 138 9.59 1.06 2.14
N ARG A 139 10.87 1.29 2.46
CA ARG A 139 11.50 2.61 2.41
C ARG A 139 12.03 2.91 1.03
N TYR A 140 11.96 4.17 0.62
CA TYR A 140 12.44 4.65 -0.67
C TYR A 140 13.00 6.07 -0.56
N HIS A 141 13.90 6.41 -1.47
CA HIS A 141 14.36 7.78 -1.66
C HIS A 141 13.41 8.57 -2.55
N THR A 142 13.19 9.83 -2.19
CA THR A 142 12.39 10.80 -2.95
C THR A 142 13.23 12.04 -3.23
N ASN A 143 12.97 12.68 -4.38
CA ASN A 143 13.48 14.01 -4.70
C ASN A 143 12.40 15.08 -4.54
N ALA A 144 11.32 14.78 -3.82
CA ALA A 144 10.32 15.78 -3.49
C ALA A 144 10.98 16.86 -2.61
N ILE A 145 11.55 17.88 -3.25
CA ILE A 145 11.70 19.20 -2.65
C ILE A 145 10.36 19.46 -1.97
N SER A 146 10.37 19.79 -0.68
CA SER A 146 9.20 20.14 0.12
C SER A 146 8.39 21.24 -0.56
N SER A 147 7.67 20.88 -1.60
CA SER A 147 6.78 21.71 -2.37
C SER A 147 5.44 21.38 -1.77
N GLU A 148 5.11 22.20 -0.78
CA GLU A 148 3.77 22.54 -0.35
C GLU A 148 2.72 21.75 -1.11
N VAL A 149 2.17 20.72 -0.45
CA VAL A 149 0.86 20.22 -0.81
C VAL A 149 -0.11 21.37 -0.52
N THR A 150 -0.24 22.27 -1.50
CA THR A 150 -1.24 23.32 -1.50
C THR A 150 -2.58 22.58 -1.55
N ASP A 151 -3.23 22.48 -0.39
CA ASP A 151 -4.61 22.03 -0.26
C ASP A 151 -5.50 22.94 -1.15
N THR A 152 -5.75 22.52 -2.38
CA THR A 152 -6.82 23.07 -3.23
C THR A 152 -7.58 21.95 -3.92
N HIS A 153 -8.00 20.96 -3.15
CA HIS A 153 -9.26 20.28 -3.43
C HIS A 153 -10.14 20.36 -2.18
N LYS A 154 -10.66 21.57 -1.93
CA LYS A 154 -11.99 21.70 -1.30
C LYS A 154 -12.92 20.84 -2.15
N CYS A 155 -13.44 19.76 -1.57
CA CYS A 155 -14.62 19.09 -2.11
C CYS A 155 -15.67 20.17 -2.43
N PRO A 156 -16.19 20.26 -3.65
CA PRO A 156 -17.31 21.14 -3.91
C PRO A 156 -18.47 20.68 -3.01
N ASN A 157 -18.90 21.57 -2.13
CA ASN A 157 -20.14 21.42 -1.37
C ASN A 157 -21.28 21.21 -2.36
N LEU A 158 -21.74 19.97 -2.50
CA LEU A 158 -22.96 19.60 -3.23
C LEU A 158 -24.23 19.90 -2.41
N HIS A 159 -24.24 21.01 -1.69
CA HIS A 159 -25.45 21.59 -1.12
C HIS A 159 -25.71 22.92 -1.81
N ASN A 160 -26.15 22.82 -3.07
CA ASN A 160 -27.02 23.77 -3.75
C ASN A 160 -27.55 23.04 -4.99
N ILE A 161 -28.46 22.08 -4.76
CA ILE A 161 -29.38 21.63 -5.80
C ILE A 161 -30.66 22.44 -5.53
N PRO A 162 -30.97 23.48 -6.33
CA PRO A 162 -32.30 24.05 -6.33
C PRO A 162 -33.28 23.01 -6.91
N LEU A 163 -34.48 22.96 -6.31
CA LEU A 163 -35.61 22.10 -6.67
C LEU A 163 -35.84 21.95 -8.18
#